data_AF-A0A6M1TZJ7-F1
#
_entry.id   AF-A0A6M1TZJ7-F1
#
_cell.length_a   1.000
_cell.length_b   1.000
_cell.length_c   1.000
_cell.angle_alpha   90.00
_cell.angle_beta   90.00
_cell.angle_gamma   90.00
#
_symmetry.space_group_name_H-M   'P 1'
#
loop_
_entity.id
_entity.type
_entity.pdbx_description
1 polymer ?
#
loop_
_entity_poly.entity_id
_entity_poly.type
_entity_poly.pdbx_seq_one_letter_code
_entity_poly.pdbx_strand_id
1 'polypeptide(L)'
;MTRDGAETLALQALGWLAGQEALFTRFLGDSGATAQDIAVAAGDAAFLGAVLDFLLMEDAWIIDFCDAAGIGYGMPMQARAALPGGQAMHWT
;
A
#
# COMPACT_ATOMS: atom_id res chain seq x y z
N MET A 1 5.82 -1.35 14.34
CA MET A 1 6.06 -2.03 13.05
C MET A 1 7.54 -1.92 12.70
N THR A 2 8.17 -2.98 12.18
CA THR A 2 9.53 -2.91 11.57
C THR A 2 9.42 -2.57 10.09
N ARG A 3 10.51 -2.12 9.46
CA ARG A 3 10.53 -1.82 8.02
C ARG A 3 10.22 -3.05 7.16
N ASP A 4 10.92 -4.17 7.37
CA ASP A 4 10.63 -5.42 6.65
C ASP A 4 9.17 -5.89 6.82
N GLY A 5 8.60 -5.73 8.02
CA GLY A 5 7.20 -6.05 8.28
C GLY A 5 6.25 -5.14 7.50
N ALA A 6 6.59 -3.86 7.37
CA ALA A 6 5.81 -2.89 6.59
C ALA A 6 5.91 -3.18 5.08
N GLU A 7 7.10 -3.49 4.55
CA GLU A 7 7.29 -3.87 3.16
C GLU A 7 6.52 -5.15 2.82
N THR A 8 6.55 -6.14 3.72
CA THR A 8 5.77 -7.38 3.58
C THR A 8 4.27 -7.10 3.54
N LEU A 9 3.75 -6.24 4.41
CA LEU A 9 2.34 -5.87 4.43
C LEU A 9 1.94 -5.10 3.16
N ALA A 10 2.79 -4.17 2.71
CA ALA A 10 2.56 -3.44 1.47
C ALA A 10 2.53 -4.36 0.23
N LEU A 11 3.40 -5.39 0.19
CA LEU A 11 3.36 -6.42 -0.85
C LEU A 11 2.07 -7.24 -0.81
N GLN A 12 1.55 -7.57 0.38
CA GLN A 12 0.25 -8.23 0.51
C GLN A 12 -0.89 -7.33 0.00
N ALA A 13 -0.85 -6.04 0.34
CA ALA A 13 -1.81 -5.06 -0.18
C ALA A 13 -1.74 -4.94 -1.70
N LEU A 14 -0.54 -4.92 -2.28
CA LEU A 14 -0.34 -4.91 -3.74
C LEU A 14 -0.94 -6.16 -4.41
N GLY A 15 -0.69 -7.34 -3.83
CA GLY A 15 -1.27 -8.60 -4.33
C GLY A 15 -2.80 -8.62 -4.24
N TRP A 16 -3.36 -8.10 -3.14
CA TRP A 16 -4.81 -7.97 -2.96
C TRP A 16 -5.43 -6.96 -3.94
N LEU A 17 -4.77 -5.82 -4.19
CA LEU A 17 -5.19 -4.85 -5.20
C LEU A 17 -5.18 -5.46 -6.60
N ALA A 18 -4.13 -6.19 -6.96
CA ALA A 18 -4.05 -6.87 -8.26
C ALA A 18 -5.16 -7.91 -8.48
N GLY A 19 -5.76 -8.43 -7.40
CA GLY A 19 -6.95 -9.29 -7.47
C GLY A 19 -8.27 -8.57 -7.71
N GLN A 20 -8.29 -7.23 -7.65
CA GLN A 20 -9.48 -6.40 -7.82
C GLN A 20 -9.37 -5.52 -9.06
N GLU A 21 -9.92 -5.99 -10.17
CA GLU A 21 -9.74 -5.39 -11.50
C GLU A 21 -10.01 -3.87 -11.54
N ALA A 22 -11.11 -3.42 -10.92
CA ALA A 22 -11.49 -2.01 -10.90
C ALA A 22 -10.51 -1.16 -10.06
N LEU A 23 -10.08 -1.65 -8.90
CA LEU A 23 -9.12 -0.94 -8.04
C LEU A 23 -7.73 -0.92 -8.65
N PHE A 24 -7.29 -2.04 -9.22
CA PHE A 24 -6.00 -2.12 -9.88
C PHE A 24 -5.92 -1.18 -11.08
N THR A 25 -6.98 -1.13 -11.90
CA THR A 25 -7.07 -0.20 -13.03
C THR A 25 -7.02 1.25 -12.56
N ARG A 26 -7.72 1.59 -11.46
CA ARG A 26 -7.65 2.91 -10.86
C ARG A 26 -6.24 3.23 -10.36
N PHE A 27 -5.59 2.31 -9.66
CA PHE A 27 -4.23 2.48 -9.17
C PHE A 27 -3.23 2.75 -10.31
N LEU A 28 -3.28 1.97 -11.39
CA LEU A 28 -2.45 2.19 -12.58
C LEU A 28 -2.70 3.56 -13.23
N GLY A 29 -3.97 3.98 -13.29
CA GLY A 29 -4.35 5.31 -13.78
C GLY A 29 -3.82 6.45 -12.91
N ASP A 30 -3.92 6.31 -11.59
CA ASP A 30 -3.46 7.31 -10.62
C ASP A 30 -1.92 7.37 -10.55
N SER A 31 -1.23 6.25 -10.74
CA SER A 31 0.24 6.18 -10.72
C SER A 31 0.90 6.48 -12.07
N GLY A 32 0.14 6.42 -13.17
CA GLY A 32 0.67 6.51 -14.54
C GLY A 32 1.56 5.32 -14.94
N ALA A 33 1.47 4.20 -14.22
CA ALA A 33 2.32 3.03 -14.42
C ALA A 33 1.60 1.95 -15.24
N THR A 34 2.36 1.10 -15.91
CA THR A 34 1.84 -0.14 -16.50
C THR A 34 1.95 -1.30 -15.51
N ALA A 35 1.21 -2.39 -15.75
CA ALA A 35 1.30 -3.60 -14.91
C ALA A 35 2.73 -4.17 -14.87
N GLN A 36 3.50 -4.02 -15.96
CA GLN A 36 4.90 -4.42 -16.04
C GLN A 36 5.78 -3.53 -15.15
N ASP A 37 5.53 -2.22 -15.13
CA ASP A 37 6.26 -1.29 -14.26
C ASP A 37 6.02 -1.62 -12.78
N ILE A 38 4.79 -2.01 -12.41
CA ILE A 38 4.45 -2.45 -11.05
C ILE A 38 5.29 -3.65 -10.62
N ALA A 39 5.46 -4.65 -11.49
CA ALA A 39 6.23 -5.85 -11.17
C ALA A 39 7.70 -5.52 -10.88
N VAL A 40 8.27 -4.54 -11.58
CA VAL A 40 9.63 -4.04 -11.35
C VAL A 40 9.70 -3.21 -10.07
N ALA A 41 8.69 -2.35 -9.84
CA ALA A 41 8.64 -1.43 -8.71
C ALA A 41 8.32 -2.11 -7.37
N ALA A 42 7.77 -3.33 -7.36
CA ALA A 42 7.42 -4.07 -6.14
C ALA A 42 8.59 -4.27 -5.16
N GLY A 43 9.84 -4.21 -5.64
CA GLY A 43 11.03 -4.26 -4.78
C GLY A 43 11.47 -2.91 -4.19
N ASP A 44 10.79 -1.81 -4.53
CA ASP A 44 11.13 -0.47 -4.07
C ASP A 44 10.25 -0.05 -2.89
N ALA A 45 10.89 0.27 -1.76
CA ALA A 45 10.19 0.62 -0.52
C ALA A 45 9.39 1.93 -0.62
N ALA A 46 9.79 2.88 -1.49
CA ALA A 46 9.03 4.11 -1.68
C ALA A 46 7.76 3.84 -2.50
N PHE A 47 7.86 3.00 -3.53
CA PHE A 47 6.71 2.51 -4.28
C PHE A 47 5.72 1.74 -3.38
N LEU A 48 6.22 0.85 -2.52
CA LEU A 48 5.39 0.17 -1.52
C LEU A 48 4.69 1.15 -0.56
N GLY A 49 5.32 2.30 -0.27
CA GLY A 49 4.69 3.41 0.42
C GLY A 49 3.49 3.98 -0.35
N ALA A 50 3.65 4.20 -1.66
CA ALA A 50 2.58 4.69 -2.52
C ALA A 50 1.41 3.72 -2.66
N VAL A 51 1.67 2.40 -2.64
CA VAL A 51 0.62 1.37 -2.59
C VAL A 51 -0.23 1.53 -1.32
N LEU A 52 0.41 1.73 -0.17
CA LEU A 52 -0.31 1.97 1.08
C LEU A 52 -1.02 3.32 1.09
N ASP A 53 -0.43 4.36 0.50
CA ASP A 53 -1.08 5.67 0.35
C ASP A 53 -2.37 5.55 -0.48
N PHE A 54 -2.35 4.78 -1.57
CA PHE A 54 -3.54 4.48 -2.36
C PHE A 54 -4.59 3.71 -1.56
N LEU A 55 -4.18 2.65 -0.86
CA LEU A 55 -5.08 1.86 -0.01
C LEU A 55 -5.76 2.72 1.06
N LEU A 56 -5.01 3.65 1.66
CA LEU A 56 -5.48 4.54 2.72
C LEU A 56 -6.40 5.68 2.24
N MET A 57 -6.67 5.78 0.93
CA MET A 57 -7.56 6.83 0.40
C MET A 57 -9.04 6.64 0.78
N GLU A 58 -9.48 5.39 0.98
CA GLU A 58 -10.88 5.07 1.26
C GLU A 58 -10.98 4.04 2.39
N ASP A 59 -11.78 4.34 3.40
CA ASP A 59 -11.98 3.44 4.56
C ASP A 59 -12.48 2.05 4.15
N ALA A 60 -13.32 1.98 3.11
CA ALA A 60 -13.83 0.72 2.58
C ALA A 60 -12.70 -0.21 2.12
N TRP A 61 -11.67 0.33 1.46
CA TRP A 61 -10.56 -0.48 0.96
C TRP A 61 -9.66 -0.96 2.09
N ILE A 62 -9.47 -0.13 3.12
CA ILE A 62 -8.76 -0.51 4.34
C ILE A 62 -9.47 -1.70 4.99
N ILE A 63 -10.79 -1.60 5.17
CA ILE A 63 -11.62 -2.65 5.79
C ILE A 63 -11.54 -3.93 4.97
N ASP A 64 -11.82 -3.86 3.66
CA ASP A 64 -11.86 -5.05 2.80
C ASP A 64 -10.49 -5.75 2.71
N PHE A 65 -9.39 -4.99 2.61
CA PHE A 65 -8.04 -5.55 2.64
C PHE A 65 -7.74 -6.21 3.99
N CYS A 66 -8.03 -5.53 5.10
CA CYS A 66 -7.70 -6.03 6.42
C CYS A 66 -8.52 -7.27 6.79
N ASP A 67 -9.79 -7.31 6.38
CA ASP A 67 -10.66 -8.49 6.53
C ASP A 67 -10.11 -9.67 5.70
N ALA A 68 -9.68 -9.43 4.46
CA ALA A 68 -9.08 -10.45 3.61
C ALA A 68 -7.72 -10.95 4.14
N ALA A 69 -6.92 -10.07 4.75
CA ALA A 69 -5.60 -10.40 5.31
C ALA A 69 -5.65 -10.90 6.76
N GLY A 70 -6.80 -10.78 7.45
CA GLY A 70 -6.95 -11.16 8.86
C GLY A 70 -6.13 -10.30 9.83
N ILE A 71 -5.98 -9.01 9.53
CA ILE A 71 -5.16 -8.07 10.31
C ILE A 71 -6.01 -6.92 10.87
N GLY A 72 -5.48 -6.18 11.85
CA GLY A 72 -6.18 -5.02 12.41
C GLY A 72 -6.21 -3.82 11.47
N TYR A 73 -7.30 -3.05 11.46
CA TYR A 73 -7.51 -1.89 10.58
C TYR A 73 -6.49 -0.75 10.71
N GLY A 74 -5.76 -0.68 11.84
CA GLY A 74 -4.65 0.27 12.02
C GLY A 74 -3.33 -0.18 11.38
N MET A 75 -3.22 -1.44 10.95
CA MET A 75 -1.96 -2.01 10.44
C MET A 75 -1.48 -1.34 9.14
N PRO A 76 -2.33 -1.01 8.14
CA PRO A 76 -1.89 -0.28 6.95
C PRO A 76 -1.28 1.08 7.27
N MET A 77 -1.87 1.84 8.18
CA MET A 77 -1.33 3.15 8.59
C MET A 77 0.01 3.00 9.35
N GLN A 78 0.12 1.99 10.22
CA GLN A 78 1.38 1.69 10.89
C GLN A 78 2.48 1.23 9.92
N ALA A 79 2.12 0.49 8.87
CA ALA A 79 3.05 0.08 7.81
C ALA A 79 3.52 1.31 7.04
N ARG A 80 2.58 2.18 6.66
CA ARG A 80 2.89 3.40 5.93
C ARG A 80 3.87 4.30 6.68
N ALA A 81 3.67 4.46 7.98
CA ALA A 81 4.54 5.24 8.85
C ALA A 81 5.97 4.68 8.98
N ALA A 82 6.15 3.36 8.78
CA ALA A 82 7.45 2.69 8.82
C ALA A 82 8.19 2.69 7.48
N LEU A 83 7.55 3.13 6.39
CA LEU A 83 8.13 3.25 5.04
C LEU A 83 8.65 4.67 4.75
N PRO A 84 9.57 4.83 3.78
CA PRO A 84 10.06 6.14 3.37
C PRO A 84 8.93 7.15 3.09
N GLY A 85 9.11 8.38 3.54
CA GLY A 85 8.14 9.47 3.35
C GLY A 85 6.85 9.37 4.19
N GLY A 86 6.66 8.34 5.01
CA GLY A 86 5.46 8.17 5.85
C GLY A 86 5.59 8.70 7.27
N GLN A 87 6.79 9.17 7.60
CA GLN A 87 7.08 9.80 8.88
C GLN A 87 6.38 11.15 8.89
N ALA A 88 5.53 11.39 9.90
CA ALA A 88 4.88 12.69 10.07
C ALA A 88 5.99 13.76 10.13
N MET A 89 6.08 14.60 9.09
CA MET A 89 6.94 15.77 9.11
C MET A 89 6.38 16.72 10.16
N HIS A 90 6.89 16.64 11.38
CA HIS A 90 6.59 17.60 12.42
C HIS A 90 7.41 18.86 12.10
N TRP A 91 6.80 19.80 11.39
CA TRP A 91 7.35 21.14 11.24
C TRP A 91 7.09 21.89 12.56
N THR A 92 8.12 22.02 13.39
CA THR A 92 8.16 23.05 14.43
C THR A 92 8.45 24.41 13.81
#